data_AF-A0A0E2BBP9-F1
#
_entry.id   AF-A0A0E2BBP9-F1
#
_cell.length_a   1.000
_cell.length_b   1.000
_cell.length_c   1.000
_cell.angle_alpha   90.00
_cell.angle_beta   90.00
_cell.angle_gamma   90.00
#
_symmetry.space_group_name_H-M   'P 1'
#
loop_
_entity.id
_entity.type
_entity.pdbx_description
1 polymer ?
#
loop_
_entity_poly.entity_id
_entity_poly.type
_entity_poly.pdbx_seq_one_letter_code
_entity_poly.pdbx_strand_id
1 'polypeptide(L)'
;MNYERVSKLLSTIEAGCVEEQEMLIEFLEDFDEQYFEFDRELIRKAKNLSHLFGGQDLSKSSWRFYLKEISSGTFPLEKLPEHVREIAKELYYK
;
A
#
# COMPACT_ATOMS: atom_id res chain seq x y z
N MET A 1 4.73 -16.25 6.35
CA MET A 1 3.37 -16.10 5.79
C MET A 1 3.46 -16.19 4.26
N ASN A 2 2.51 -16.83 3.56
CA ASN A 2 2.67 -17.19 2.15
C ASN A 2 2.18 -16.06 1.22
N TYR A 3 3.01 -15.60 0.29
CA TYR A 3 2.70 -14.55 -0.71
C TYR A 3 1.31 -14.70 -1.35
N GLU A 4 0.94 -15.94 -1.69
CA GLU A 4 -0.35 -16.26 -2.31
C GLU A 4 -1.55 -15.78 -1.49
N ARG A 5 -1.49 -15.87 -0.15
CA ARG A 5 -2.59 -15.43 0.72
C ARG A 5 -2.79 -13.92 0.64
N VAL A 6 -1.70 -13.21 0.53
CA VAL A 6 -1.64 -11.75 0.54
C VAL A 6 -2.04 -11.20 -0.82
N SER A 7 -1.54 -11.80 -1.90
CA SER A 7 -1.96 -11.50 -3.26
C SER A 7 -3.46 -11.70 -3.40
N LYS A 8 -4.00 -12.80 -2.85
CA LYS A 8 -5.43 -13.06 -2.80
C LYS A 8 -6.18 -12.01 -1.99
N LEU A 9 -5.69 -11.65 -0.80
CA LEU A 9 -6.29 -10.58 0.02
C LEU A 9 -6.35 -9.27 -0.76
N LEU A 10 -5.26 -8.81 -1.36
CA LEU A 10 -5.22 -7.59 -2.20
C LEU A 10 -6.19 -7.65 -3.40
N SER A 11 -6.46 -8.83 -3.93
CA SER A 11 -7.41 -8.98 -5.03
C SER A 11 -8.87 -8.81 -4.60
N THR A 12 -9.20 -9.13 -3.34
CA THR A 12 -10.57 -9.07 -2.81
C THR A 12 -10.82 -7.89 -1.87
N ILE A 13 -9.76 -7.24 -1.37
CA ILE A 13 -9.82 -6.22 -0.30
C ILE A 13 -10.74 -5.03 -0.59
N GLU A 14 -10.91 -4.67 -1.86
CA GLU A 14 -11.80 -3.57 -2.28
C GLU A 14 -13.28 -3.88 -2.04
N ALA A 15 -13.64 -5.17 -2.13
CA ALA A 15 -14.95 -5.69 -1.79
C ALA A 15 -14.98 -6.33 -0.39
N GLY A 16 -13.84 -6.28 0.31
CA GLY A 16 -13.63 -6.99 1.55
C GLY A 16 -14.25 -6.32 2.75
N CYS A 17 -14.48 -7.10 3.80
CA CYS A 17 -14.97 -6.59 5.08
C CYS A 17 -13.87 -5.89 5.89
N VAL A 18 -14.24 -5.26 7.00
CA VAL A 18 -13.30 -4.53 7.86
C VAL A 18 -12.20 -5.46 8.37
N GLU A 19 -12.53 -6.71 8.67
CA GLU A 19 -11.57 -7.72 9.14
C GLU A 19 -10.49 -8.04 8.09
N GLU A 20 -10.84 -8.08 6.80
CA GLU A 20 -9.86 -8.27 5.73
C GLU A 20 -8.93 -7.06 5.61
N GLN A 21 -9.46 -5.86 5.85
CA GLN A 21 -8.72 -4.60 5.85
C GLN A 21 -7.74 -4.50 7.03
N GLU A 22 -8.16 -4.91 8.22
CA GLU A 22 -7.29 -5.03 9.39
C GLU A 22 -6.20 -6.08 9.17
N MET A 23 -6.53 -7.22 8.56
CA MET A 23 -5.55 -8.26 8.21
C MET A 23 -4.49 -7.75 7.21
N LEU A 24 -4.87 -6.87 6.29
CA LEU A 24 -3.90 -6.22 5.39
C LEU A 24 -2.97 -5.29 6.17
N ILE A 25 -3.48 -4.54 7.15
CA ILE A 25 -2.69 -3.64 7.99
C ILE A 25 -1.66 -4.43 8.80
N GLU A 26 -2.09 -5.46 9.53
CA GLU A 26 -1.19 -6.34 10.31
C GLU A 26 -0.12 -6.96 9.40
N PHE A 27 -0.53 -7.40 8.20
CA PHE A 27 0.41 -7.92 7.22
C PHE A 27 1.49 -6.91 6.85
N LEU A 28 1.11 -5.66 6.58
CA LEU A 28 2.04 -4.60 6.20
C LEU A 28 3.03 -4.24 7.31
N GLU A 29 2.66 -4.41 8.57
CA GLU A 29 3.56 -4.23 9.72
C GLU A 29 4.60 -5.34 9.82
N ASP A 30 4.21 -6.60 9.55
CA ASP A 30 5.08 -7.78 9.59
C ASP A 30 5.90 -8.00 8.30
N PHE A 31 5.74 -7.13 7.30
CA PHE A 31 6.28 -7.35 5.96
C PHE A 31 7.71 -6.83 5.79
N ASP A 32 8.65 -7.75 5.58
CA ASP A 32 10.09 -7.46 5.44
C ASP A 32 10.52 -7.01 4.03
N GLU A 33 9.63 -6.34 3.30
CA GLU A 33 9.86 -5.72 1.97
C GLU A 33 10.27 -6.66 0.80
N GLN A 34 10.13 -7.98 0.94
CA GLN A 34 10.65 -8.94 -0.04
C GLN A 34 9.75 -9.21 -1.26
N TYR A 35 8.55 -8.62 -1.37
CA TYR A 35 7.63 -8.93 -2.47
C TYR A 35 7.27 -7.70 -3.31
N PHE A 36 8.11 -7.45 -4.33
CA PHE A 36 7.97 -6.31 -5.24
C PHE A 36 6.64 -6.28 -6.00
N GLU A 37 6.09 -7.44 -6.36
CA GLU A 37 4.79 -7.51 -7.06
C GLU A 37 3.64 -7.04 -6.17
N PHE A 38 3.64 -7.42 -4.89
CA PHE A 38 2.66 -6.97 -3.91
C PHE A 38 2.70 -5.44 -3.80
N ASP A 39 3.89 -4.85 -3.68
CA ASP A 39 4.05 -3.41 -3.57
C ASP A 39 3.51 -2.65 -4.79
N ARG A 40 3.73 -3.21 -5.98
CA ARG A 40 3.21 -2.64 -7.24
C ARG A 40 1.68 -2.68 -7.28
N GLU A 41 1.09 -3.78 -6.87
CA GLU A 41 -0.37 -3.92 -6.78
C GLU A 41 -0.97 -3.00 -5.71
N LEU A 42 -0.31 -2.90 -4.55
CA LEU A 42 -0.71 -2.00 -3.48
C LEU A 42 -0.76 -0.55 -3.98
N ILE A 43 0.27 -0.12 -4.73
CA ILE A 43 0.31 1.22 -5.33
C ILE A 43 -0.78 1.40 -6.36
N ARG A 44 -1.02 0.43 -7.25
CA ARG A 44 -2.12 0.51 -8.24
C ARG A 44 -3.49 0.70 -7.57
N LYS A 45 -3.66 0.10 -6.40
CA LYS A 45 -4.88 0.18 -5.58
C LYS A 45 -4.84 1.28 -4.51
N ALA A 46 -3.78 2.09 -4.45
CA ALA A 46 -3.57 3.06 -3.35
C ALA A 46 -4.75 4.02 -3.18
N LYS A 47 -5.35 4.48 -4.28
CA LYS A 47 -6.53 5.34 -4.25
C LYS A 47 -7.73 4.66 -3.58
N ASN A 48 -7.98 3.40 -3.92
CA ASN A 48 -9.10 2.63 -3.40
C ASN A 48 -8.89 2.20 -1.95
N LEU A 49 -7.63 2.10 -1.50
CA LEU A 49 -7.25 1.71 -0.15
C LEU A 49 -6.87 2.90 0.73
N SER A 50 -6.92 4.12 0.21
CA SER A 50 -6.50 5.33 0.91
C SER A 50 -7.29 5.60 2.19
N HIS A 51 -8.54 5.11 2.29
CA HIS A 51 -9.37 5.22 3.49
C HIS A 51 -8.86 4.36 4.66
N LEU A 52 -8.11 3.30 4.36
CA LEU A 52 -7.56 2.40 5.39
C LEU A 52 -6.43 3.03 6.19
N PHE A 53 -5.76 4.03 5.61
CA PHE A 53 -4.48 4.52 6.12
C PHE A 53 -4.50 6.00 6.53
N GLY A 54 -5.67 6.56 6.81
CA GLY A 54 -5.83 7.96 7.15
C GLY A 54 -5.92 8.21 8.66
N GLY A 55 -4.79 8.31 9.38
CA GLY A 55 -4.80 8.88 10.73
C GLY A 55 -3.77 8.36 11.74
N GLN A 56 -2.91 7.42 11.39
CA GLN A 56 -1.87 6.97 12.31
C GLN A 56 -0.64 7.88 12.27
N ASP A 57 0.10 7.96 13.38
CA ASP A 57 1.38 8.65 13.45
C ASP A 57 2.42 7.81 12.71
N LEU A 58 2.43 7.92 11.39
CA LEU A 58 3.23 7.10 10.47
C LEU A 58 4.72 7.47 10.49
N SER A 59 5.16 8.34 11.39
CA SER A 59 6.52 8.90 11.46
C SER A 59 7.63 7.84 11.59
N LYS A 60 7.27 6.58 11.91
CA LYS A 60 8.17 5.41 11.93
C LYS A 60 7.74 4.25 11.02
N SER A 61 6.63 4.37 10.31
CA SER A 61 6.01 3.27 9.56
C SER A 61 6.44 3.26 8.09
N SER A 62 6.41 2.08 7.47
CA SER A 62 6.74 1.88 6.05
C SER A 62 5.95 2.83 5.14
N TRP A 63 6.49 3.17 3.96
CA TRP A 63 5.78 3.98 2.94
C TRP A 63 4.40 3.40 2.58
N ARG A 64 4.20 2.10 2.78
CA ARG A 64 2.96 1.35 2.52
C ARG A 64 1.76 1.88 3.32
N PHE A 65 2.00 2.62 4.40
CA PHE A 65 0.94 3.25 5.18
C PHE A 65 0.59 4.66 4.69
N TYR A 66 1.28 5.19 3.69
CA TYR A 66 1.02 6.53 3.16
C TYR A 66 0.22 6.49 1.85
N LEU A 67 -0.64 5.48 1.65
CA LEU A 67 -1.38 5.31 0.38
C LEU A 67 -2.26 6.51 0.05
N LYS A 68 -2.75 7.23 1.06
CA LYS A 68 -3.55 8.44 0.88
C LYS A 68 -2.71 9.60 0.32
N GLU A 69 -1.54 9.83 0.90
CA GLU A 69 -0.59 10.85 0.45
C GLU A 69 -0.03 10.49 -0.92
N ILE A 70 0.23 9.21 -1.17
CA ILE A 70 0.71 8.70 -2.47
C ILE A 70 -0.35 8.91 -3.55
N SER A 71 -1.59 8.46 -3.31
CA SER A 71 -2.67 8.58 -4.29
C SER A 71 -3.15 10.01 -4.54
N SER A 72 -2.82 10.94 -3.62
CA SER A 72 -3.05 12.38 -3.79
C SER A 72 -1.87 13.13 -4.43
N GLY A 73 -0.75 12.45 -4.70
CA GLY A 73 0.43 13.07 -5.29
C GLY A 73 1.21 13.96 -4.31
N THR A 74 1.01 13.82 -3.00
CA THR A 74 1.63 14.66 -1.96
C THR A 74 2.76 13.96 -1.21
N PHE A 75 2.85 12.63 -1.27
CA PHE A 75 3.95 11.88 -0.65
C PHE A 75 5.27 12.07 -1.43
N PRO A 76 6.44 12.24 -0.81
CA PRO A 76 7.70 12.42 -1.54
C PRO A 76 8.11 11.16 -2.34
N LEU A 77 8.26 11.27 -3.66
CA LEU A 77 8.59 10.14 -4.55
C LEU A 77 9.94 9.50 -4.22
N GLU A 78 10.91 10.27 -3.74
CA GLU A 78 12.23 9.81 -3.31
C GLU A 78 12.18 8.86 -2.11
N LYS A 79 11.11 8.92 -1.31
CA LYS A 79 10.87 7.99 -0.19
C LYS A 79 10.20 6.68 -0.63
N LEU A 80 9.69 6.61 -1.86
CA LEU A 80 9.19 5.37 -2.43
C LEU A 80 10.36 4.52 -2.96
N PRO A 81 10.29 3.19 -2.78
CA PRO A 81 11.21 2.27 -3.45
C PRO A 81 11.15 2.39 -4.97
N GLU A 82 12.27 2.12 -5.63
CA GLU A 82 12.41 2.27 -7.08
C GLU A 82 11.38 1.46 -7.88
N HIS A 83 11.07 0.24 -7.43
CA HIS A 83 10.15 -0.67 -8.14
C HIS A 83 8.68 -0.22 -8.14
N VAL A 84 8.32 0.74 -7.29
CA VAL A 84 6.98 1.34 -7.22
C VAL A 84 6.94 2.82 -7.59
N ARG A 85 8.08 3.53 -7.52
CA ARG A 85 8.15 4.97 -7.75
C ARG A 85 7.59 5.37 -9.12
N GLU A 86 8.01 4.69 -10.18
CA GLU A 86 7.56 5.01 -11.54
C GLU A 86 6.05 4.78 -11.69
N ILE A 87 5.51 3.71 -11.10
CA ILE A 87 4.08 3.42 -11.12
C ILE A 87 3.30 4.52 -10.38
N ALA A 88 3.75 4.88 -9.18
CA ALA A 88 3.10 5.94 -8.40
C ALA A 88 3.12 7.25 -9.18
N LYS A 89 4.26 7.60 -9.78
CA LYS A 89 4.44 8.82 -10.58
C LYS A 89 3.46 8.87 -11.75
N GLU A 90 3.39 7.80 -12.55
CA GLU A 90 2.47 7.72 -13.70
C GLU A 90 1.00 7.80 -13.30
N LEU A 91 0.61 7.18 -12.18
CA LEU A 91 -0.79 7.11 -11.75
C LEU A 91 -1.28 8.35 -11.01
N TYR A 92 -0.43 8.97 -10.18
CA TYR A 92 -0.87 9.93 -9.16
C TYR A 92 -0.16 11.28 -9.18
N TYR A 93 1.05 11.39 -9.75
CA TYR A 93 1.85 12.62 -9.74
C TYR A 93 1.89 13.21 -11.14
N LYS A 94 0.89 14.03 -11.44
CA LYS A 94 0.79 14.79 -12.69
C LYS A 94 1.42 16.16 -12.58
#